data_AF-M6DFW5-F1
#
_entry.id   AF-M6DFW5-F1
#
_cell.length_a   1.000
_cell.length_b   1.000
_cell.length_c   1.000
_cell.angle_alpha   90.00
_cell.angle_beta   90.00
_cell.angle_gamma   90.00
#
_symmetry.space_group_name_H-M   'P 1'
#
loop_
_entity.id
_entity.type
_entity.pdbx_description
1 polymer ?
#
loop_
_entity_poly.entity_id
_entity_poly.type
_entity_poly.pdbx_seq_one_letter_code
_entity_poly.pdbx_strand_id
1 'polypeptide(L)'
;MGFATFASVTSFAKQTRAIANVGTPWSLDASVLNLYYIRGKMKKILVSLMLILVLTNCSSKEIQEVPKPKPSFNFAAYQPMNFDSIVKVAKNINETEGDLGISIINERVKLKYKLPKLPTKVDKYGDMVLGANTIYLQTSVKLEDIFSHQLNIPSGKFKVNMFFQKSLIDYTLANARSELYFYVLFASYNNFDKSINLLVNAVNNEAHEAELQKELQ
;
A
#
# COMPACT_ATOMS: atom_id res chain seq x y z
N MET A 1 28.46 -9.91 19.97
CA MET A 1 27.53 -10.53 19.00
C MET A 1 27.21 -9.50 17.94
N GLY A 2 27.52 -9.82 16.68
CA GLY A 2 27.79 -8.85 15.62
C GLY A 2 26.54 -8.24 14.97
N PHE A 3 26.67 -6.97 14.59
CA PHE A 3 25.70 -6.25 13.76
C PHE A 3 26.06 -6.45 12.28
N ALA A 4 25.07 -6.86 11.49
CA ALA A 4 25.20 -7.04 10.05
C ALA A 4 25.24 -5.66 9.35
N THR A 5 26.34 -5.41 8.66
CA THR A 5 26.55 -4.26 7.78
C THR A 5 25.77 -4.46 6.49
N PHE A 6 24.83 -3.56 6.18
CA PHE A 6 24.16 -3.54 4.87
C PHE A 6 25.10 -2.94 3.83
N ALA A 7 25.58 -3.78 2.91
CA ALA A 7 26.28 -3.38 1.70
C ALA A 7 25.39 -3.56 0.47
N SER A 8 25.52 -2.62 -0.47
CA SER A 8 25.23 -2.73 -1.90
C SER A 8 23.79 -2.44 -2.39
N VAL A 9 23.55 -1.19 -2.79
CA VAL A 9 22.48 -0.79 -3.74
C VAL A 9 23.08 -0.28 -5.07
N THR A 10 24.29 -0.72 -5.43
CA THR A 10 24.97 -0.31 -6.67
C THR A 10 24.86 -1.33 -7.82
N SER A 11 24.17 -2.46 -7.64
CA SER A 11 24.05 -3.49 -8.70
C SER A 11 22.92 -3.25 -9.71
N PHE A 12 21.90 -2.45 -9.40
CA PHE A 12 20.72 -2.31 -10.27
C PHE A 12 20.91 -1.34 -11.45
N ALA A 13 21.86 -0.40 -11.35
CA ALA A 13 22.13 0.59 -12.40
C ALA A 13 22.97 0.05 -13.58
N LYS A 14 23.60 -1.14 -13.44
CA LYS A 14 24.33 -1.78 -14.55
C LYS A 14 23.46 -2.70 -15.41
N GLN A 15 22.36 -3.23 -14.88
CA GLN A 15 21.51 -4.18 -15.64
C GLN A 15 20.59 -3.51 -16.67
N THR A 16 20.22 -2.24 -16.49
CA THR A 16 19.34 -1.52 -17.42
C THR A 16 20.04 -0.94 -18.64
N ARG A 17 21.38 -0.98 -18.72
CA ARG A 17 22.16 -0.48 -19.88
C ARG A 17 22.52 -1.55 -20.92
N ALA A 18 22.17 -2.82 -20.68
CA ALA A 18 22.53 -3.94 -21.55
C ALA A 18 21.43 -4.39 -22.54
N ILE A 19 20.20 -3.85 -22.44
CA ILE A 19 19.03 -4.34 -23.23
C ILE A 19 18.70 -3.43 -24.45
N ALA A 20 19.41 -2.32 -24.63
CA ALA A 20 19.10 -1.33 -25.68
C ALA A 20 20.03 -1.35 -26.92
N ASN A 21 20.84 -2.41 -27.14
CA ASN A 21 21.82 -2.41 -28.23
C ASN A 21 21.88 -3.69 -29.07
N VAL A 22 20.72 -4.31 -29.36
CA VAL A 22 20.63 -5.39 -30.35
C VAL A 22 19.43 -5.12 -31.25
N GLY A 23 19.64 -4.29 -32.26
CA GLY A 23 18.59 -3.97 -33.21
C GLY A 23 19.02 -2.98 -34.28
N THR A 24 19.79 -3.44 -35.26
CA THR A 24 19.81 -2.86 -36.60
C THR A 24 20.28 -3.91 -37.63
N PRO A 25 19.87 -3.79 -38.91
CA PRO A 25 19.28 -4.89 -39.68
C PRO A 25 20.10 -5.24 -40.93
N TRP A 26 20.14 -6.51 -41.33
CA TRP A 26 20.70 -6.87 -42.64
C TRP A 26 19.90 -7.98 -43.36
N SER A 27 19.58 -7.63 -44.61
CA SER A 27 19.24 -8.43 -45.80
C SER A 27 17.99 -9.31 -45.85
N LEU A 28 16.98 -8.78 -46.54
CA LEU A 28 16.22 -9.50 -47.56
C LEU A 28 17.17 -10.01 -48.65
N ASP A 29 17.34 -11.32 -48.82
CA ASP A 29 17.30 -12.01 -50.12
C ASP A 29 17.53 -13.53 -49.95
N ALA A 30 16.93 -14.32 -50.85
CA ALA A 30 17.08 -15.78 -51.00
C ALA A 30 16.10 -16.74 -50.26
N SER A 31 14.79 -16.47 -50.24
CA SER A 31 13.81 -17.53 -49.87
C SER A 31 12.53 -17.61 -50.72
N VAL A 32 12.46 -16.90 -51.85
CA VAL A 32 11.20 -16.73 -52.60
C VAL A 32 10.86 -17.92 -53.53
N LEU A 33 11.82 -18.80 -53.84
CA LEU A 33 11.59 -19.89 -54.82
C LEU A 33 11.11 -21.23 -54.25
N ASN A 34 11.06 -21.41 -52.92
CA ASN A 34 10.62 -22.68 -52.30
C ASN A 34 9.14 -22.68 -51.85
N LEU A 35 8.45 -21.54 -51.91
CA LEU A 35 7.11 -21.37 -51.33
C LEU A 35 5.94 -21.77 -52.25
N TYR A 36 6.16 -21.91 -53.56
CA TYR A 36 5.06 -22.19 -54.49
C TYR A 36 4.66 -23.67 -54.55
N TYR A 37 5.61 -24.60 -54.35
CA TYR A 37 5.34 -26.04 -54.42
C TYR A 37 4.69 -26.61 -53.14
N ILE A 38 5.01 -26.04 -51.97
CA ILE A 38 4.52 -26.53 -50.67
C ILE A 38 3.10 -26.00 -50.34
N ARG A 39 2.68 -24.90 -50.99
CA ARG A 39 1.42 -24.18 -50.73
C ARG A 39 0.15 -24.99 -51.09
N GLY A 40 0.25 -25.93 -52.02
CA GLY A 40 -0.90 -26.76 -52.46
C GLY A 40 -1.25 -27.90 -51.51
N LYS A 41 -0.25 -28.62 -50.98
CA LYS A 41 -0.47 -29.76 -50.07
C LYS A 41 -0.62 -29.34 -48.60
N MET A 42 0.02 -28.25 -48.15
CA MET A 42 -0.09 -27.80 -46.76
C MET A 42 -1.47 -27.26 -46.40
N LYS A 43 -2.25 -26.69 -47.33
CA LYS A 43 -3.58 -26.16 -47.00
C LYS A 43 -4.54 -27.25 -46.48
N LYS A 44 -4.47 -28.47 -47.00
CA LYS A 44 -5.36 -29.56 -46.56
C LYS A 44 -4.97 -30.12 -45.20
N ILE A 45 -3.66 -30.24 -44.94
CA ILE A 45 -3.13 -30.72 -43.66
C ILE A 45 -3.36 -29.66 -42.57
N LEU A 46 -3.13 -28.38 -42.87
CA LEU A 46 -3.31 -27.28 -41.93
C LEU A 46 -4.77 -27.10 -41.50
N VAL A 47 -5.72 -27.29 -42.43
CA VAL A 47 -7.16 -27.24 -42.12
C VAL A 47 -7.59 -28.41 -41.25
N SER A 48 -7.08 -29.64 -41.51
CA SER A 48 -7.36 -30.79 -40.64
C SER A 48 -6.73 -30.65 -39.25
N LEU A 49 -5.51 -30.10 -39.13
CA LEU A 49 -4.87 -29.87 -37.84
C LEU A 49 -5.62 -28.80 -37.02
N MET A 50 -6.09 -27.73 -37.67
CA MET A 50 -6.90 -26.69 -37.02
C MET A 50 -8.24 -27.24 -36.51
N LEU A 51 -8.88 -28.14 -37.24
CA LEU A 51 -10.15 -28.75 -36.80
C LEU A 51 -9.96 -29.63 -35.55
N ILE A 52 -8.87 -30.38 -35.46
CA ILE A 52 -8.53 -31.22 -34.29
C ILE A 52 -8.20 -30.34 -33.08
N LEU A 53 -7.48 -29.23 -33.27
CA LEU A 53 -7.16 -28.27 -32.19
C LEU A 53 -8.39 -27.51 -31.67
N VAL A 54 -9.41 -27.28 -32.51
CA VAL A 54 -10.69 -26.69 -32.07
C VAL A 54 -11.52 -27.69 -31.26
N LEU A 55 -11.51 -28.97 -31.64
CA LEU A 55 -12.28 -30.01 -30.94
C LEU A 55 -11.66 -30.43 -29.59
N THR A 56 -10.34 -30.30 -29.40
CA THR A 56 -9.70 -30.61 -28.11
C THR A 56 -9.76 -29.47 -27.09
N ASN A 57 -10.11 -28.24 -27.51
CA ASN A 57 -10.26 -27.09 -26.62
C ASN A 57 -11.70 -26.83 -26.14
N CYS A 58 -12.67 -27.63 -26.59
CA CYS A 58 -14.08 -27.55 -26.14
C CYS A 58 -14.40 -28.47 -24.95
N SER A 59 -13.40 -28.97 -24.22
CA SER A 59 -13.66 -29.51 -22.89
C SER A 59 -13.81 -28.33 -21.93
N SER A 60 -15.05 -28.00 -21.58
CA SER A 60 -15.37 -27.06 -20.53
C SER A 60 -14.70 -27.54 -19.25
N LYS A 61 -13.51 -27.00 -18.96
CA LYS A 61 -12.90 -27.15 -17.64
C LYS A 61 -13.91 -26.58 -16.66
N GLU A 62 -14.40 -27.44 -15.79
CA GLU A 62 -15.13 -27.06 -14.59
C GLU A 62 -14.32 -25.93 -13.93
N ILE A 63 -14.89 -24.73 -13.93
CA ILE A 63 -14.24 -23.57 -13.34
C ILE A 63 -14.21 -23.88 -11.84
N GLN A 64 -13.07 -24.37 -11.35
CA GLN A 64 -12.83 -24.42 -9.92
C GLN A 64 -13.04 -23.01 -9.41
N GLU A 65 -14.02 -22.84 -8.51
CA GLU A 65 -14.24 -21.57 -7.84
C GLU A 65 -12.91 -21.09 -7.30
N VAL A 66 -12.42 -19.96 -7.84
CA VAL A 66 -11.21 -19.33 -7.33
C VAL A 66 -11.47 -19.11 -5.85
N PRO A 67 -10.65 -19.68 -4.94
CA PRO A 67 -10.88 -19.52 -3.51
C PRO A 67 -11.02 -18.02 -3.23
N LYS A 68 -12.15 -17.64 -2.61
CA LYS A 68 -12.45 -16.23 -2.29
C LYS A 68 -11.18 -15.61 -1.71
N PRO A 69 -10.67 -14.52 -2.30
CA PRO A 69 -9.44 -13.91 -1.80
C PRO A 69 -9.64 -13.63 -0.31
N LYS A 70 -8.71 -14.14 0.51
CA LYS A 70 -8.70 -13.84 1.95
C LYS A 70 -8.86 -12.33 2.12
N PRO A 71 -9.70 -11.86 3.06
CA PRO A 71 -9.85 -10.43 3.30
C PRO A 71 -8.47 -9.81 3.51
N SER A 72 -8.17 -8.80 2.70
CA SER A 72 -6.84 -8.17 2.61
C SER A 72 -6.45 -7.43 3.89
N PHE A 73 -7.40 -7.19 4.78
CA PHE A 73 -7.21 -6.46 6.02
C PHE A 73 -7.26 -7.40 7.23
N ASN A 74 -6.12 -7.55 7.92
CA ASN A 74 -6.04 -8.34 9.14
C ASN A 74 -6.27 -7.46 10.39
N PHE A 75 -7.50 -7.45 10.89
CA PHE A 75 -7.89 -6.69 12.10
C PHE A 75 -7.14 -7.14 13.36
N ALA A 76 -6.82 -8.43 13.49
CA ALA A 76 -6.15 -8.98 14.67
C ALA A 76 -4.70 -8.50 14.81
N ALA A 77 -4.11 -7.91 13.76
CA ALA A 77 -2.76 -7.34 13.80
C ALA A 77 -2.69 -5.98 14.51
N TYR A 78 -3.83 -5.36 14.87
CA TYR A 78 -3.87 -4.03 15.50
C TYR A 78 -4.10 -4.15 17.00
N GLN A 79 -3.18 -3.60 17.78
CA GLN A 79 -3.26 -3.58 19.24
C GLN A 79 -4.21 -2.48 19.72
N PRO A 80 -5.17 -2.76 20.61
CA PRO A 80 -5.99 -1.73 21.22
C PRO A 80 -5.13 -0.75 22.02
N MET A 81 -5.20 0.53 21.67
CA MET A 81 -4.53 1.60 22.40
C MET A 81 -5.46 2.81 22.50
N ASN A 82 -5.26 3.66 23.50
CA ASN A 82 -5.94 4.94 23.61
C ASN A 82 -4.98 6.09 23.29
N PHE A 83 -5.55 7.28 23.12
CA PHE A 83 -4.79 8.47 22.73
C PHE A 83 -3.72 8.85 23.77
N ASP A 84 -4.04 8.74 25.06
CA ASP A 84 -3.12 9.06 26.16
C ASP A 84 -1.89 8.16 26.18
N SER A 85 -2.07 6.87 25.88
CA SER A 85 -0.98 5.90 25.77
C SER A 85 -0.04 6.24 24.62
N ILE A 86 -0.56 6.64 23.45
CA ILE A 86 0.26 7.10 22.34
C ILE A 86 1.07 8.34 22.74
N VAL A 87 0.42 9.31 23.36
CA VAL A 87 1.08 10.54 23.83
C VAL A 87 2.15 10.23 24.87
N LYS A 88 1.90 9.26 25.76
CA LYS A 88 2.87 8.80 26.75
C LYS A 88 4.10 8.17 26.10
N VAL A 89 3.93 7.33 25.08
CA VAL A 89 5.05 6.76 24.31
C VAL A 89 5.89 7.87 23.68
N ALA A 90 5.24 8.81 22.99
CA ALA A 90 5.93 9.95 22.38
C ALA A 90 6.66 10.83 23.41
N LYS A 91 6.06 11.04 24.59
CA LYS A 91 6.69 11.76 25.70
C LYS A 91 7.96 11.05 26.17
N ASN A 92 7.89 9.73 26.35
CA ASN A 92 9.05 8.95 26.77
C ASN A 92 10.18 9.03 25.74
N ILE A 93 9.87 8.93 24.45
CA ILE A 93 10.85 9.10 23.36
C ILE A 93 11.49 10.50 23.44
N ASN A 94 10.67 11.56 23.51
CA ASN A 94 11.14 12.94 23.65
C ASN A 94 12.11 13.13 24.83
N GLU A 95 11.80 12.52 25.98
CA GLU A 95 12.59 12.64 27.20
C GLU A 95 13.85 11.78 27.19
N THR A 96 13.87 10.68 26.42
CA THR A 96 14.98 9.73 26.37
C THR A 96 15.98 10.07 25.26
N GLU A 97 15.52 10.40 24.06
CA GLU A 97 16.38 10.60 22.90
C GLU A 97 17.02 11.98 22.90
N GLY A 98 16.32 13.03 23.37
CA GLY A 98 16.83 14.40 23.49
C GLY A 98 17.22 15.09 22.17
N ASP A 99 17.49 14.32 21.12
CA ASP A 99 17.96 14.75 19.82
C ASP A 99 16.83 15.11 18.87
N LEU A 100 17.14 16.01 17.94
CA LEU A 100 16.22 16.43 16.89
C LEU A 100 16.07 15.31 15.85
N GLY A 101 14.85 14.82 15.66
CA GLY A 101 14.61 13.70 14.75
C GLY A 101 13.15 13.28 14.61
N ILE A 102 12.98 12.20 13.85
CA ILE A 102 11.72 11.46 13.70
C ILE A 102 11.96 10.05 14.26
N SER A 103 11.09 9.63 15.18
CA SER A 103 11.13 8.32 15.80
C SER A 103 9.87 7.53 15.41
N ILE A 104 10.02 6.25 15.07
CA ILE A 104 8.89 5.38 14.73
C ILE A 104 8.28 4.79 16.00
N ILE A 105 6.96 4.80 16.08
CA ILE A 105 6.19 3.98 17.01
C ILE A 105 5.77 2.73 16.22
N ASN A 106 6.49 1.62 16.43
CA ASN A 106 6.45 0.43 15.56
C ASN A 106 5.23 -0.49 15.77
N GLU A 107 4.14 0.04 16.33
CA GLU A 107 2.95 -0.73 16.65
C GLU A 107 1.79 -0.32 15.74
N ARG A 108 1.11 -1.31 15.16
CA ARG A 108 -0.19 -1.10 14.52
C ARG A 108 -1.23 -0.94 15.61
N VAL A 109 -1.91 0.20 15.61
CA VAL A 109 -2.77 0.59 16.73
C VAL A 109 -4.22 0.73 16.30
N LYS A 110 -5.13 0.18 17.11
CA LYS A 110 -6.57 0.38 17.02
C LYS A 110 -6.98 1.39 18.09
N LEU A 111 -7.52 2.53 17.66
CA LEU A 111 -7.93 3.64 18.53
C LEU A 111 -9.45 3.79 18.50
N LYS A 112 -10.10 3.76 19.65
CA LYS A 112 -11.49 4.23 19.77
C LYS A 112 -11.48 5.73 20.08
N TYR A 113 -12.11 6.53 19.22
CA TYR A 113 -12.11 7.99 19.40
C TYR A 113 -13.35 8.64 18.79
N LYS A 114 -13.84 9.71 19.43
CA LYS A 114 -14.91 10.55 18.89
C LYS A 114 -14.28 11.81 18.29
N LEU A 115 -14.57 12.07 17.01
CA LEU A 115 -13.98 13.21 16.31
C LEU A 115 -14.50 14.53 16.91
N PRO A 116 -13.61 15.42 17.40
CA PRO A 116 -14.02 16.72 17.94
C PRO A 116 -14.42 17.70 16.83
N LYS A 117 -13.91 17.48 15.62
CA LYS A 117 -14.20 18.24 14.40
C LYS A 117 -13.93 17.34 13.19
N LEU A 118 -14.45 17.73 12.04
CA LEU A 118 -14.26 17.00 10.80
C LEU A 118 -12.80 17.12 10.30
N PRO A 119 -12.22 16.06 9.71
CA PRO A 119 -10.96 16.16 9.01
C PRO A 119 -11.05 17.16 7.86
N THR A 120 -10.00 17.94 7.66
CA THR A 120 -9.88 18.91 6.55
C THR A 120 -8.86 18.42 5.55
N LYS A 121 -8.78 19.00 4.35
CA LYS A 121 -7.68 18.68 3.43
C LYS A 121 -6.32 18.90 4.11
N VAL A 122 -5.34 18.07 3.73
CA VAL A 122 -3.94 18.24 4.14
C VAL A 122 -3.47 19.63 3.71
N ASP A 123 -2.85 20.34 4.65
CA ASP A 123 -2.24 21.64 4.37
C ASP A 123 -0.78 21.47 3.92
N LYS A 124 -0.12 22.60 3.57
CA LYS A 124 1.28 22.58 3.12
C LYS A 124 2.23 21.95 4.14
N TYR A 125 1.96 22.11 5.44
CA TYR A 125 2.80 21.53 6.48
C TYR A 125 2.57 20.02 6.59
N GLY A 126 1.32 19.57 6.57
CA GLY A 126 0.97 18.15 6.55
C GLY A 126 1.56 17.42 5.34
N ASP A 127 1.56 18.07 4.17
CA ASP A 127 2.18 17.53 2.94
C ASP A 127 3.69 17.31 3.11
N MET A 128 4.40 18.27 3.72
CA MET A 128 5.81 18.11 4.07
C MET A 128 6.05 16.95 5.06
N VAL A 129 5.17 16.79 6.05
CA VAL A 129 5.26 15.69 7.02
C VAL A 129 5.05 14.34 6.33
N LEU A 130 4.09 14.23 5.42
CA LEU A 130 3.85 13.01 4.64
C LEU A 130 5.06 12.69 3.75
N GLY A 131 5.61 13.67 3.03
CA GLY A 131 6.81 13.50 2.21
C GLY A 131 8.03 13.06 3.02
N ALA A 132 8.24 13.64 4.22
CA ALA A 132 9.31 13.23 5.11
C ALA A 132 9.14 11.77 5.58
N ASN A 133 7.91 11.38 5.94
CA ASN A 133 7.61 10.00 6.31
C ASN A 133 7.76 9.02 5.13
N THR A 134 7.42 9.43 3.89
CA THR A 134 7.66 8.63 2.67
C THR A 134 9.13 8.25 2.55
N ILE A 135 10.03 9.23 2.73
CA ILE A 135 11.49 9.01 2.67
C ILE A 135 11.95 8.12 3.83
N TYR A 136 11.52 8.44 5.05
CA TYR A 136 11.94 7.72 6.25
C TYR A 136 11.52 6.24 6.20
N LEU A 137 10.30 5.97 5.75
CA LEU A 137 9.74 4.63 5.66
C LEU A 137 10.17 3.85 4.42
N GLN A 138 10.85 4.52 3.49
CA GLN A 138 11.32 3.93 2.23
C GLN A 138 10.19 3.25 1.46
N THR A 139 8.98 3.84 1.48
CA THR A 139 7.83 3.28 0.78
C THR A 139 7.95 3.53 -0.72
N SER A 140 7.53 2.56 -1.53
CA SER A 140 7.50 2.72 -3.00
C SER A 140 6.40 3.67 -3.48
N VAL A 141 5.41 3.92 -2.62
CA VAL A 141 4.31 4.86 -2.88
C VAL A 141 4.48 6.08 -2.00
N LYS A 142 4.21 7.25 -2.57
CA LYS A 142 4.17 8.52 -1.87
C LYS A 142 2.98 8.59 -0.93
N LEU A 143 3.21 8.88 0.34
CA LEU A 143 2.15 9.01 1.32
C LEU A 143 1.25 10.20 1.02
N GLU A 144 1.78 11.28 0.46
CA GLU A 144 1.02 12.44 0.00
C GLU A 144 -0.01 12.11 -1.10
N ASP A 145 0.22 11.05 -1.89
CA ASP A 145 -0.72 10.59 -2.92
C ASP A 145 -1.87 9.74 -2.32
N ILE A 146 -1.66 9.19 -1.12
CA ILE A 146 -2.60 8.29 -0.43
C ILE A 146 -3.46 9.08 0.57
N PHE A 147 -2.81 9.92 1.37
CA PHE A 147 -3.39 10.63 2.51
C PHE A 147 -3.72 12.06 2.13
N SER A 148 -5.01 12.38 2.08
CA SER A 148 -5.49 13.65 1.51
C SER A 148 -6.17 14.56 2.53
N HIS A 149 -6.52 14.02 3.71
CA HIS A 149 -7.13 14.80 4.78
C HIS A 149 -6.38 14.60 6.08
N GLN A 150 -6.45 15.60 6.94
CA GLN A 150 -5.82 15.61 8.24
C GLN A 150 -6.78 16.10 9.33
N LEU A 151 -6.52 15.66 10.55
CA LEU A 151 -7.13 16.21 11.75
C LEU A 151 -6.04 16.49 12.78
N ASN A 152 -5.92 17.76 13.14
CA ASN A 152 -4.95 18.23 14.13
C ASN A 152 -5.64 18.38 15.49
N ILE A 153 -5.15 17.64 16.47
CA ILE A 153 -5.68 17.52 17.83
C ILE A 153 -4.61 17.99 18.82
N PRO A 154 -4.82 19.12 19.51
CA PRO A 154 -3.94 19.55 20.59
C PRO A 154 -3.98 18.55 21.76
N SER A 155 -2.82 18.21 22.32
CA SER A 155 -2.71 17.30 23.48
C SER A 155 -1.61 17.79 24.43
N GLY A 156 -1.94 18.79 25.24
CA GLY A 156 -0.98 19.45 26.12
C GLY A 156 0.13 20.14 25.34
N LYS A 157 1.39 19.78 25.60
CA LYS A 157 2.57 20.29 24.87
C LYS A 157 2.81 19.60 23.53
N PHE A 158 2.04 18.55 23.22
CA PHE A 158 2.14 17.79 21.98
C PHE A 158 0.95 18.11 21.07
N LYS A 159 1.13 17.81 19.78
CA LYS A 159 0.07 17.89 18.76
C LYS A 159 -0.05 16.53 18.10
N VAL A 160 -1.25 15.98 18.03
CA VAL A 160 -1.48 14.74 17.27
C VAL A 160 -2.12 15.09 15.93
N ASN A 161 -1.48 14.68 14.85
CA ASN A 161 -1.96 14.80 13.49
C ASN A 161 -2.43 13.42 13.04
N MET A 162 -3.71 13.28 12.76
CA MET A 162 -4.25 12.08 12.10
C MET A 162 -4.36 12.35 10.61
N PHE A 163 -3.73 11.53 9.78
CA PHE A 163 -3.82 11.59 8.33
C PHE A 163 -4.73 10.47 7.82
N PHE A 164 -5.68 10.83 6.97
CA PHE A 164 -6.71 9.93 6.47
C PHE A 164 -6.55 9.68 4.97
N GLN A 165 -6.67 8.41 4.58
CA GLN A 165 -6.74 8.04 3.18
C GLN A 165 -7.98 8.63 2.52
N LYS A 166 -7.84 9.01 1.25
CA LYS A 166 -8.96 9.58 0.47
C LYS A 166 -10.20 8.68 0.45
N SER A 167 -10.00 7.36 0.37
CA SER A 167 -11.07 6.35 0.34
C SER A 167 -11.89 6.27 1.63
N LEU A 168 -11.36 6.74 2.76
CA LEU A 168 -12.00 6.62 4.07
C LEU A 168 -12.82 7.87 4.44
N ILE A 169 -12.67 8.96 3.70
CA ILE A 169 -13.20 10.27 4.09
C ILE A 169 -14.72 10.27 4.12
N ASP A 170 -15.37 9.80 3.07
CA ASP A 170 -16.84 9.83 2.97
C ASP A 170 -17.47 9.04 4.12
N TYR A 171 -16.94 7.85 4.41
CA TYR A 171 -17.37 7.05 5.55
C TYR A 171 -17.13 7.78 6.88
N THR A 172 -15.95 8.36 7.07
CA THR A 172 -15.57 9.07 8.30
C THR A 172 -16.48 10.26 8.55
N LEU A 173 -16.78 11.04 7.51
CA LEU A 173 -17.66 12.21 7.59
C LEU A 173 -19.11 11.80 7.87
N ALA A 174 -19.61 10.76 7.21
CA ALA A 174 -20.96 10.23 7.43
C ALA A 174 -21.18 9.75 8.88
N ASN A 175 -20.12 9.26 9.54
CA ASN A 175 -20.19 8.69 10.88
C ASN A 175 -19.57 9.58 11.98
N ALA A 176 -19.18 10.83 11.67
CA ALA A 176 -18.40 11.67 12.59
C ALA A 176 -19.08 12.01 13.92
N ARG A 177 -20.41 11.82 14.03
CA ARG A 177 -21.17 12.05 15.27
C ARG A 177 -21.04 10.91 16.29
N SER A 178 -20.61 9.74 15.84
CA SER A 178 -20.45 8.53 16.66
C SER A 178 -19.01 8.35 17.13
N GLU A 179 -18.81 7.46 18.09
CA GLU A 179 -17.46 6.92 18.34
C GLU A 179 -17.04 6.02 17.16
N LEU A 180 -15.79 6.16 16.74
CA LEU A 180 -15.22 5.40 15.64
C LEU A 180 -13.97 4.65 16.10
N TYR A 181 -13.71 3.53 15.45
CA TYR A 181 -12.47 2.78 15.54
C TYR A 181 -11.56 3.15 14.37
N PHE A 182 -10.39 3.69 14.69
CA PHE A 182 -9.35 4.05 13.74
C PHE A 182 -8.24 3.01 13.79
N TYR A 183 -7.93 2.41 12.64
CA TYR A 183 -6.83 1.48 12.49
C TYR A 183 -5.65 2.21 11.88
N VAL A 184 -4.66 2.47 12.71
CA VAL A 184 -3.46 3.24 12.37
C VAL A 184 -2.37 2.27 11.95
N LEU A 185 -1.96 2.38 10.69
CA LEU A 185 -0.92 1.53 10.09
C LEU A 185 0.46 1.90 10.61
N PHE A 186 0.67 3.18 10.84
CA PHE A 186 1.96 3.74 11.19
C PHE A 186 1.78 4.95 12.10
N ALA A 187 2.60 5.02 13.14
CA ALA A 187 2.69 6.17 14.02
C ALA A 187 4.14 6.65 14.09
N SER A 188 4.37 7.96 14.01
CA SER A 188 5.68 8.57 14.24
C SER A 188 5.61 9.74 15.19
N TYR A 189 6.71 9.97 15.89
CA TYR A 189 6.92 11.16 16.70
C TYR A 189 7.97 12.06 16.02
N ASN A 190 7.64 13.34 15.87
CA ASN A 190 8.51 14.37 15.35
C ASN A 190 8.93 15.29 16.50
N ASN A 191 10.21 15.24 16.87
CA ASN A 191 10.72 16.00 18.00
C ASN A 191 10.85 17.51 17.71
N PHE A 192 10.94 17.91 16.44
CA PHE A 192 11.13 19.31 16.05
C PHE A 192 9.93 20.19 16.42
N ASP A 193 8.71 19.71 16.16
CA ASP A 193 7.47 20.42 16.46
C ASP A 193 6.60 19.74 17.52
N LYS A 194 7.15 18.69 18.16
CA LYS A 194 6.47 17.86 19.17
C LYS A 194 5.16 17.28 18.65
N SER A 195 5.14 16.88 17.38
CA SER A 195 3.97 16.26 16.77
C SER A 195 4.03 14.75 16.76
N ILE A 196 2.86 14.13 16.89
CA ILE A 196 2.65 12.71 16.74
C ILE A 196 1.81 12.53 15.48
N ASN A 197 2.30 11.79 14.50
CA ASN A 197 1.65 11.61 13.21
C ASN A 197 1.09 10.19 13.13
N LEU A 198 -0.20 10.07 12.87
CA LEU A 198 -0.91 8.80 12.78
C LEU A 198 -1.45 8.61 11.36
N LEU A 199 -1.01 7.56 10.67
CA LEU A 199 -1.51 7.22 9.33
C LEU A 199 -2.69 6.25 9.44
N VAL A 200 -3.90 6.79 9.29
CA VAL A 200 -5.16 6.05 9.43
C VAL A 200 -5.48 5.29 8.15
N ASN A 201 -5.47 3.96 8.24
CA ASN A 201 -5.61 3.04 7.11
C ASN A 201 -7.00 2.38 7.03
N ALA A 202 -7.76 2.37 8.12
CA ALA A 202 -9.17 2.01 8.10
C ALA A 202 -9.95 2.73 9.20
N VAL A 203 -11.25 2.90 8.98
CA VAL A 203 -12.19 3.50 9.94
C VAL A 203 -13.46 2.67 9.96
N ASN A 204 -13.87 2.23 11.13
CA ASN A 204 -15.12 1.49 11.35
C ASN A 204 -15.92 2.11 12.49
N ASN A 205 -17.21 1.81 12.55
CA ASN A 205 -18.02 1.95 13.75
C ASN A 205 -18.25 0.58 14.42
N GLU A 206 -18.84 0.56 15.60
CA GLU A 206 -19.06 -0.66 16.39
C GLU A 206 -19.94 -1.70 15.67
N ALA A 207 -21.00 -1.24 14.97
CA ALA A 207 -21.87 -2.13 14.22
C ALA A 207 -21.15 -2.81 13.05
N HIS A 208 -20.36 -2.03 12.29
CA HIS A 208 -19.63 -2.52 11.13
C HIS A 208 -18.46 -3.43 11.52
N GLU A 209 -17.79 -3.16 12.64
CA GLU A 209 -16.76 -4.07 13.14
C GLU A 209 -17.35 -5.42 13.56
N ALA A 210 -18.52 -5.43 14.22
CA ALA A 210 -19.20 -6.66 14.60
C ALA A 210 -19.65 -7.48 13.39
N GLU A 211 -20.04 -6.82 12.29
CA GLU A 211 -20.37 -7.48 11.01
C GLU A 211 -19.13 -8.12 10.37
N LEU A 212 -18.03 -7.37 10.25
CA LEU A 212 -16.77 -7.88 9.69
C LEU A 212 -16.19 -9.05 10.50
N GLN A 213 -16.34 -9.04 11.83
CA GLN A 213 -15.90 -10.15 12.67
C GLN A 213 -16.70 -11.44 12.43
N LYS A 214 -18.00 -11.33 12.07
CA LYS A 214 -18.83 -12.51 11.73
C LYS A 214 -18.43 -13.11 10.38
N GLU A 215 -18.01 -12.30 9.42
CA GLU A 215 -17.54 -12.78 8.11
C GLU A 215 -16.17 -13.48 8.17
N LEU A 216 -15.42 -13.25 9.26
CA LEU A 216 -14.08 -13.81 9.49
C LEU A 216 -14.07 -15.12 10.30
N GLN A 217 -15.23 -15.54 10.83
CA GLN A 217 -15.44 -16.79 11.58
C GLN A 217 -16.01 -17.88 10.69
#